data_AF-A0A1R1X5F4-F1
#
_entry.id   AF-A0A1R1X5F4-F1
#
_cell.length_a   1.000
_cell.length_b   1.000
_cell.length_c   1.000
_cell.angle_alpha   90.00
_cell.angle_beta   90.00
_cell.angle_gamma   90.00
#
_symmetry.space_group_name_H-M   'P 1'
#
loop_
_entity.id
_entity.type
_entity.pdbx_description
1 polymer ?
#
loop_
_entity_poly.entity_id
_entity_poly.type
_entity_poly.pdbx_seq_one_letter_code
_entity_poly.pdbx_strand_id
1 'polypeptide(L)'
;MDSTKVCIGLNCGKEAKLQCPTCLKLGISSFFCDQDCFKRNWASHKSVHSNPLNDSSYDPFPSFKYTGKLKASYPLSKTRNVPDHIKRPDYAQDGIPISEKQMASTKIQALNAKEIEGMRTVCRLAREVLDIGARALRPGITTDEIDEIIHNACIERNSYPSPLNYYNFPKSVCTSLNEVICHGIPDKTVIKEGDLVNLDVTLYHNGFHGDLNETYIIGDINKKDKGTKLVYTAKECLDLAIKMVKPGTLYRDLGTVIESHAKKNGFTVVRSYCGHGINSLFHCAPNVPHYANNKTAGIMQPGHVFTIEPMINEGSSYDTTWPDNWT
;
A
#
# COMPACT_ATOMS: atom_id res chain seq x y z
N MET A 1 41.06 15.58 12.73
CA MET A 1 41.02 15.01 14.09
C MET A 1 40.69 13.55 13.92
N ASP A 2 41.69 12.67 13.99
CA ASP A 2 41.49 11.24 13.79
C ASP A 2 40.75 10.67 14.99
N SER A 3 39.51 10.21 14.77
CA SER A 3 38.77 9.49 15.80
C SER A 3 39.47 8.16 16.04
N THR A 4 40.12 8.01 17.21
CA THR A 4 40.74 6.75 17.64
C THR A 4 39.71 5.63 17.58
N LYS A 5 39.96 4.63 16.74
CA LYS A 5 39.05 3.49 16.56
C LYS A 5 39.25 2.51 17.72
N VAL A 6 38.15 2.04 18.30
CA VAL A 6 38.18 1.16 19.48
C VAL A 6 38.00 -0.30 19.06
N CYS A 7 38.69 -1.21 19.74
CA CYS A 7 38.61 -2.64 19.47
C CYS A 7 37.23 -3.20 19.85
N ILE A 8 36.63 -3.95 18.93
CA ILE A 8 35.30 -4.60 19.11
C ILE A 8 35.36 -5.97 19.80
N GLY A 9 36.56 -6.43 20.19
CA GLY A 9 36.72 -7.71 20.86
C GLY A 9 36.04 -7.71 22.23
N LEU A 10 35.37 -8.80 22.58
CA LEU A 10 34.69 -8.97 23.87
C LEU A 10 35.67 -8.67 25.01
N ASN A 11 35.29 -7.71 25.86
CA ASN A 11 36.06 -7.23 27.02
C ASN A 11 37.47 -6.68 26.70
N CYS A 12 37.73 -6.18 25.48
CA CYS A 12 39.04 -5.62 25.14
C CYS A 12 39.16 -4.12 25.43
N GLY A 13 38.33 -3.28 24.80
CA GLY A 13 38.31 -1.82 25.00
C GLY A 13 39.59 -1.05 24.61
N LYS A 14 40.62 -1.73 24.09
CA LYS A 14 41.88 -1.12 23.66
C LYS A 14 41.73 -0.39 22.32
N GLU A 15 42.68 0.50 22.03
CA GLU A 15 42.82 1.10 20.70
C GLU A 15 43.02 0.04 19.62
N ALA A 16 42.32 0.18 18.50
CA ALA A 16 42.35 -0.77 17.40
C ALA A 16 43.47 -0.48 16.40
N LYS A 17 44.21 -1.52 16.02
CA LYS A 17 45.34 -1.45 15.07
C LYS A 17 45.15 -2.33 13.84
N LEU A 18 44.09 -3.14 13.83
CA LEU A 18 43.81 -4.12 12.79
C LEU A 18 42.36 -3.98 12.32
N GLN A 19 42.13 -3.97 11.01
CA GLN A 19 40.78 -4.05 10.43
C GLN A 19 40.53 -5.43 9.86
N CYS A 20 39.31 -5.95 9.99
CA CYS A 20 38.95 -7.21 9.35
C CYS A 20 38.95 -7.07 7.80
N PRO A 21 39.70 -7.90 7.06
CA PRO A 21 39.76 -7.82 5.60
C PRO A 21 38.41 -8.09 4.91
N THR A 22 37.58 -8.99 5.46
CA THR A 22 36.25 -9.27 4.93
C THR A 22 35.30 -8.10 5.14
N CYS A 23 35.29 -7.52 6.34
CA CYS A 23 34.49 -6.32 6.63
C CYS A 23 34.90 -5.13 5.75
N LEU A 24 36.19 -4.94 5.49
CA LEU A 24 36.67 -3.91 4.57
C LEU A 24 36.10 -4.09 3.15
N LYS A 25 36.02 -5.33 2.65
CA LYS A 25 35.40 -5.65 1.36
C LYS A 25 33.87 -5.43 1.36
N LEU A 26 33.23 -5.63 2.51
CA LEU A 26 31.78 -5.49 2.69
C LEU A 26 31.33 -4.07 3.11
N GLY A 27 32.24 -3.11 3.22
CA GLY A 27 31.93 -1.76 3.72
C GLY A 27 31.56 -1.71 5.23
N ILE A 28 31.83 -2.78 5.97
CA ILE A 28 31.52 -2.89 7.41
C ILE A 28 32.71 -2.35 8.22
N SER A 29 32.42 -1.48 9.19
CA SER A 29 33.42 -0.95 10.12
C SER A 29 33.63 -1.91 11.29
N SER A 30 34.73 -2.66 11.29
CA SER A 30 35.09 -3.61 12.36
C SER A 30 36.59 -3.68 12.59
N PHE A 31 37.03 -3.36 13.83
CA PHE A 31 38.43 -3.15 14.19
C PHE A 31 38.85 -3.91 15.46
N PHE A 32 40.09 -4.41 15.50
CA PHE A 32 40.66 -5.20 16.58
C PHE A 32 42.01 -4.62 17.05
N CYS A 33 42.37 -4.80 18.32
CA CYS A 33 43.62 -4.26 18.87
C CYS A 33 44.88 -4.97 18.35
N ASP A 34 44.79 -6.27 18.10
CA ASP A 34 45.87 -7.12 17.62
C ASP A 34 45.32 -8.44 17.01
N GLN A 35 46.22 -9.25 16.47
CA GLN A 35 45.91 -10.51 15.81
C GLN A 35 45.32 -11.57 16.77
N ASP A 36 45.75 -11.57 18.04
CA ASP A 36 45.29 -12.57 19.02
C ASP A 36 43.88 -12.24 19.52
N CYS A 37 43.55 -10.95 19.67
CA CYS A 37 42.21 -10.47 19.89
C CYS A 37 41.29 -10.83 18.72
N PHE A 38 41.74 -10.63 17.48
CA PHE A 38 40.98 -11.04 16.29
C PHE A 38 40.71 -12.55 16.27
N LYS A 39 41.73 -13.39 16.49
CA LYS A 39 41.58 -14.86 16.51
C LYS A 39 40.63 -15.34 17.60
N ARG A 40 40.76 -14.84 18.83
CA ARG A 40 39.88 -15.21 19.95
C ARG A 40 38.42 -14.81 19.72
N ASN A 41 38.19 -13.71 19.01
CA ASN A 41 36.86 -13.22 18.68
C ASN A 41 36.36 -13.68 17.30
N TRP A 42 37.12 -14.51 16.56
CA TRP A 42 36.74 -14.92 15.21
C TRP A 42 35.41 -15.67 15.16
N ALA A 43 35.18 -16.56 16.12
CA ALA A 43 33.97 -17.37 16.18
C ALA A 43 32.69 -16.52 16.28
N SER A 44 32.73 -15.41 17.02
CA SER A 44 31.64 -14.45 17.15
C SER A 44 31.67 -13.37 16.07
N HIS A 45 32.84 -13.01 15.54
CA HIS A 45 32.98 -11.95 14.53
C HIS A 45 32.62 -12.40 13.11
N LYS A 46 32.84 -13.67 12.76
CA LYS A 46 32.48 -14.19 11.42
C LYS A 46 30.98 -14.12 11.13
N SER A 47 30.11 -14.02 12.15
CA SER A 47 28.68 -13.80 11.96
C SER A 47 28.35 -12.39 11.45
N VAL A 48 29.28 -11.45 11.54
CA VAL A 48 29.18 -10.11 10.94
C VAL A 48 29.58 -10.16 9.45
N HIS A 49 30.06 -11.31 8.96
CA HIS A 49 30.43 -11.55 7.54
C HIS A 49 29.37 -12.34 6.79
N SER A 50 28.44 -12.98 7.50
CA SER A 50 27.09 -13.12 6.95
C SER A 50 26.65 -11.71 6.62
N ASN A 51 26.34 -11.50 5.34
CA ASN A 51 25.66 -10.33 4.79
C ASN A 51 24.76 -9.70 5.88
N PRO A 52 24.68 -8.36 6.04
CA PRO A 52 23.73 -7.75 6.99
C PRO A 52 22.27 -8.23 6.78
N LEU A 53 22.02 -8.89 5.64
CA LEU A 53 20.93 -9.80 5.35
C LEU A 53 21.05 -11.15 6.08
N ASN A 54 20.61 -11.23 7.34
CA ASN A 54 19.86 -12.43 7.74
C ASN A 54 18.38 -12.20 7.40
N ASP A 55 18.17 -11.95 6.11
CA ASP A 55 16.97 -11.43 5.46
C ASP A 55 16.36 -12.49 4.55
N SER A 56 16.51 -13.78 4.90
CA SER A 56 15.82 -14.83 4.16
C SER A 56 14.33 -14.62 4.34
N SER A 57 13.65 -14.21 3.27
CA SER A 57 12.19 -14.17 3.31
C SER A 57 11.62 -15.58 3.38
N TYR A 58 10.43 -15.71 3.97
CA TYR A 58 9.72 -16.98 4.05
C TYR A 58 8.22 -16.78 3.76
N ASP A 59 7.58 -17.84 3.29
CA ASP A 59 6.12 -17.92 3.15
C ASP A 59 5.51 -18.28 4.52
N PRO A 60 4.76 -17.39 5.18
CA PRO A 60 4.11 -17.69 6.46
C PRO A 60 2.92 -18.65 6.31
N PHE A 61 2.45 -18.92 5.09
CA PHE A 61 1.25 -19.70 4.79
C PHE A 61 1.56 -20.90 3.87
N PRO A 62 2.52 -21.79 4.21
CA PRO A 62 2.97 -22.85 3.30
C PRO A 62 1.88 -23.90 2.99
N SER A 63 0.86 -24.03 3.83
CA SER A 63 -0.29 -24.92 3.62
C SER A 63 -1.44 -24.26 2.85
N PHE A 64 -1.40 -22.94 2.65
CA PHE A 64 -2.43 -22.23 1.92
C PHE A 64 -2.30 -22.50 0.42
N LYS A 65 -3.42 -22.83 -0.22
CA LYS A 65 -3.46 -23.07 -1.65
C LYS A 65 -3.64 -21.75 -2.39
N TYR A 66 -2.52 -21.07 -2.62
CA TYR A 66 -2.47 -19.85 -3.44
C TYR A 66 -3.10 -20.06 -4.82
N THR A 67 -3.77 -19.03 -5.32
CA THR A 67 -4.49 -19.03 -6.61
C THR A 67 -3.57 -18.76 -7.80
N GLY A 68 -2.39 -18.16 -7.56
CA GLY A 68 -1.40 -17.85 -8.59
C GLY A 68 0.05 -18.11 -8.16
N LYS A 69 0.98 -17.37 -8.78
CA LYS A 69 2.44 -17.53 -8.57
C LYS A 69 2.95 -16.70 -7.40
N LEU A 70 2.27 -15.60 -7.07
CA LEU A 70 2.64 -14.73 -5.97
C LEU A 70 2.49 -15.47 -4.64
N LYS A 71 3.40 -15.17 -3.71
CA LYS A 71 3.45 -15.70 -2.36
C LYS A 71 3.74 -14.55 -1.42
N ALA A 72 3.26 -14.63 -0.18
CA ALA A 72 3.64 -13.68 0.84
C ALA A 72 5.13 -13.86 1.23
N SER A 73 5.83 -12.77 1.52
CA SER A 73 7.28 -12.72 1.72
C SER A 73 7.63 -12.05 3.06
N TYR A 74 7.76 -12.86 4.11
CA TYR A 74 7.91 -12.43 5.51
C TYR A 74 9.34 -12.56 6.03
N PRO A 75 9.70 -11.99 7.20
CA PRO A 75 8.87 -11.19 8.11
C PRO A 75 8.58 -9.80 7.53
N LEU A 76 7.40 -9.26 7.84
CA LEU A 76 7.12 -7.84 7.59
C LEU A 76 8.10 -6.98 8.39
N SER A 77 8.49 -5.83 7.83
CA SER A 77 9.20 -4.82 8.63
C SER A 77 8.28 -4.28 9.75
N LYS A 78 8.90 -3.75 10.80
CA LYS A 78 8.18 -3.19 11.96
C LYS A 78 7.24 -2.08 11.51
N THR A 79 6.10 -1.95 12.18
CA THR A 79 5.18 -0.83 12.00
C THR A 79 5.92 0.50 12.12
N ARG A 80 5.73 1.37 11.13
CA ARG A 80 6.44 2.65 11.00
C ARG A 80 5.83 3.70 11.93
N ASN A 81 6.69 4.53 12.54
CA ASN A 81 6.27 5.51 13.54
C ASN A 81 5.71 6.78 12.89
N VAL A 82 4.48 7.16 13.26
CA VAL A 82 3.92 8.48 12.94
C VAL A 82 4.25 9.47 14.06
N PRO A 83 4.88 10.62 13.79
CA PRO A 83 5.18 11.65 14.79
C PRO A 83 3.94 12.18 15.54
N ASP A 84 4.13 12.54 16.81
CA ASP A 84 3.03 12.91 17.71
C ASP A 84 2.27 14.17 17.31
N HIS A 85 2.90 15.10 16.59
CA HIS A 85 2.25 16.32 16.13
C HIS A 85 1.24 16.08 14.99
N ILE A 86 1.28 14.91 14.33
CA ILE A 86 0.33 14.57 13.27
C ILE A 86 -1.00 14.16 13.88
N LYS A 87 -2.07 14.80 13.42
CA LYS A 87 -3.45 14.46 13.83
C LYS A 87 -3.78 13.05 13.35
N ARG A 88 -4.29 12.21 14.26
CA ARG A 88 -4.61 10.80 14.01
C ARG A 88 -6.12 10.59 13.89
N PRO A 89 -6.59 9.65 13.04
CA PRO A 89 -7.96 9.16 13.08
C PRO A 89 -8.22 8.36 14.36
N ASP A 90 -9.48 8.09 14.68
CA ASP A 90 -9.89 7.44 15.93
C ASP A 90 -9.37 6.00 16.08
N TYR A 91 -9.21 5.27 14.97
CA TYR A 91 -8.68 3.91 14.93
C TYR A 91 -7.16 3.81 15.02
N ALA A 92 -6.42 4.91 14.98
CA ALA A 92 -4.95 4.86 14.85
C ALA A 92 -4.27 4.11 16.01
N GLN A 93 -4.88 4.07 17.19
CA GLN A 93 -4.30 3.45 18.38
C GLN A 93 -4.64 1.96 18.51
N ASP A 94 -5.90 1.57 18.30
CA ASP A 94 -6.42 0.24 18.62
C ASP A 94 -6.97 -0.52 17.40
N GLY A 95 -6.93 0.11 16.23
CA GLY A 95 -7.44 -0.39 14.98
C GLY A 95 -8.96 -0.46 14.88
N ILE A 96 -9.68 0.27 15.73
CA ILE A 96 -11.15 0.24 15.77
C ILE A 96 -11.72 1.57 15.26
N PRO A 97 -12.33 1.65 14.07
CA PRO A 97 -12.95 2.88 13.58
C PRO A 97 -14.31 3.09 14.26
N ILE A 98 -14.28 3.61 15.49
CA ILE A 98 -15.45 3.76 16.36
C ILE A 98 -16.50 4.66 15.70
N SER A 99 -16.07 5.77 15.10
CA SER A 99 -16.95 6.72 14.42
C SER A 99 -17.70 6.10 13.24
N GLU A 100 -17.04 5.24 12.45
CA GLU A 100 -17.70 4.49 11.37
C GLU A 100 -18.71 3.47 11.91
N LYS A 101 -18.33 2.71 12.96
CA LYS A 101 -19.22 1.74 13.60
C LYS A 101 -20.46 2.37 14.21
N GLN A 102 -20.36 3.60 14.73
CA GLN A 102 -21.48 4.36 15.27
C GLN A 102 -22.37 4.94 14.17
N MET A 103 -21.80 5.30 13.02
CA MET A 103 -22.49 5.89 11.87
C MET A 103 -23.08 4.84 10.91
N ALA A 104 -23.55 3.69 11.40
CA ALA A 104 -24.19 2.61 10.60
C ALA A 104 -25.51 3.01 9.88
N SER A 105 -25.67 4.29 9.54
CA SER A 105 -26.72 4.88 8.74
C SER A 105 -26.43 4.72 7.25
N THR A 106 -27.48 4.47 6.47
CA THR A 106 -27.45 4.55 5.00
C THR A 106 -27.55 5.99 4.47
N LYS A 107 -27.63 6.99 5.37
CA LYS A 107 -27.73 8.40 5.00
C LYS A 107 -26.39 8.90 4.46
N ILE A 108 -26.43 9.44 3.24
CA ILE A 108 -25.28 10.07 2.60
C ILE A 108 -25.20 11.52 3.08
N GLN A 109 -24.03 11.94 3.57
CA GLN A 109 -23.80 13.31 3.98
C GLN A 109 -23.57 14.20 2.76
N ALA A 110 -24.29 15.32 2.70
CA ALA A 110 -23.95 16.44 1.82
C ALA A 110 -23.00 17.39 2.57
N LEU A 111 -21.77 17.48 2.10
CA LEU A 111 -20.72 18.30 2.69
C LEU A 111 -20.98 19.79 2.46
N ASN A 112 -20.68 20.61 3.47
CA ASN A 112 -20.70 22.07 3.35
C ASN A 112 -19.40 22.61 2.71
N ALA A 113 -19.37 23.91 2.41
CA ALA A 113 -18.24 24.54 1.70
C ALA A 113 -16.88 24.37 2.40
N LYS A 114 -16.84 24.41 3.75
CA LYS A 114 -15.61 24.23 4.53
C LYS A 114 -15.11 22.78 4.45
N GLU A 115 -16.03 21.83 4.56
CA GLU A 115 -15.69 20.41 4.47
C GLU A 115 -15.23 20.03 3.06
N ILE A 116 -15.86 20.58 2.02
CA ILE A 116 -15.42 20.42 0.62
C ILE A 116 -13.98 20.93 0.44
N GLU A 117 -13.62 22.06 1.05
CA GLU A 117 -12.24 22.57 0.96
C GLU A 117 -11.23 21.68 1.70
N GLY A 118 -11.65 21.09 2.83
CA GLY A 118 -10.89 20.04 3.52
C GLY A 118 -10.64 18.83 2.61
N MET A 119 -11.69 18.33 1.95
CA MET A 119 -11.60 17.24 0.99
C MET A 119 -10.65 17.56 -0.17
N ARG A 120 -10.78 18.75 -0.79
CA ARG A 120 -9.87 19.18 -1.87
C ARG A 120 -8.42 19.19 -1.43
N THR A 121 -8.16 19.67 -0.22
CA THR A 121 -6.81 19.71 0.34
C THR A 121 -6.24 18.31 0.51
N VAL A 122 -6.94 17.41 1.20
CA VAL A 122 -6.43 16.05 1.46
C VAL A 122 -6.31 15.23 0.17
N CYS A 123 -7.26 15.33 -0.76
CA CYS A 123 -7.18 14.63 -2.05
C CYS A 123 -6.00 15.11 -2.91
N ARG A 124 -5.68 16.42 -2.90
CA ARG A 124 -4.47 16.92 -3.58
C ARG A 124 -3.21 16.35 -2.94
N LEU A 125 -3.13 16.32 -1.62
CA LEU A 125 -1.99 15.73 -0.91
C LEU A 125 -1.85 14.23 -1.20
N ALA A 126 -2.97 13.50 -1.23
CA ALA A 126 -2.98 12.07 -1.56
C ALA A 126 -2.46 11.81 -2.98
N ARG A 127 -2.89 12.63 -3.97
CA ARG A 127 -2.33 12.60 -5.32
C ARG A 127 -0.81 12.81 -5.33
N GLU A 128 -0.31 13.83 -4.62
CA GLU A 128 1.13 14.07 -4.56
C GLU A 128 1.90 12.87 -3.97
N VAL A 129 1.33 12.18 -2.97
CA VAL A 129 1.93 10.97 -2.38
C VAL A 129 1.89 9.80 -3.36
N LEU A 130 0.77 9.55 -4.04
CA LEU A 130 0.70 8.52 -5.08
C LEU A 130 1.75 8.76 -6.16
N ASP A 131 1.89 10.01 -6.63
CA ASP A 131 2.87 10.36 -7.65
C ASP A 131 4.33 10.16 -7.17
N ILE A 132 4.61 10.31 -5.86
CA ILE A 132 5.91 9.98 -5.27
C ILE A 132 6.14 8.47 -5.29
N GLY A 133 5.15 7.68 -4.84
CA GLY A 133 5.21 6.21 -4.88
C GLY A 133 5.42 5.68 -6.30
N ALA A 134 4.66 6.22 -7.26
CA ALA A 134 4.75 5.88 -8.68
C ALA A 134 6.16 6.11 -9.25
N ARG A 135 6.80 7.24 -8.92
CA ARG A 135 8.18 7.54 -9.37
C ARG A 135 9.23 6.60 -8.77
N ALA A 136 8.94 5.97 -7.64
CA ALA A 136 9.86 5.03 -7.00
C ALA A 136 9.78 3.61 -7.59
N LEU A 137 8.67 3.26 -8.25
CA LEU A 137 8.49 1.94 -8.86
C LEU A 137 9.55 1.65 -9.92
N ARG A 138 10.25 0.53 -9.74
CA ARG A 138 11.28 0.00 -10.66
C ARG A 138 11.52 -1.48 -10.37
N PRO A 139 11.97 -2.29 -11.34
CA PRO A 139 12.42 -3.64 -11.04
C PRO A 139 13.47 -3.66 -9.92
N GLY A 140 13.36 -4.62 -9.01
CA GLY A 140 14.30 -4.81 -7.90
C GLY A 140 13.92 -4.11 -6.61
N ILE A 141 12.95 -3.18 -6.59
CA ILE A 141 12.42 -2.62 -5.34
C ILE A 141 11.41 -3.58 -4.70
N THR A 142 11.36 -3.65 -3.38
CA THR A 142 10.32 -4.38 -2.66
C THR A 142 9.06 -3.54 -2.45
N THR A 143 7.93 -4.21 -2.22
CA THR A 143 6.70 -3.50 -1.82
C THR A 143 6.87 -2.80 -0.47
N ASP A 144 7.61 -3.37 0.48
CA ASP A 144 7.91 -2.73 1.77
C ASP A 144 8.77 -1.45 1.64
N GLU A 145 9.70 -1.40 0.69
CA GLU A 145 10.44 -0.17 0.37
C GLU A 145 9.52 0.90 -0.25
N ILE A 146 8.53 0.52 -1.05
CA ILE A 146 7.51 1.45 -1.57
C ILE A 146 6.63 1.98 -0.43
N ASP A 147 6.22 1.12 0.50
CA ASP A 147 5.50 1.54 1.72
C ASP A 147 6.31 2.54 2.55
N GLU A 148 7.61 2.35 2.70
CA GLU A 148 8.48 3.32 3.38
C GLU A 148 8.44 4.71 2.75
N ILE A 149 8.57 4.73 1.42
CA ILE A 149 8.58 5.97 0.64
C ILE A 149 7.23 6.69 0.78
N ILE A 150 6.12 5.96 0.65
CA ILE A 150 4.77 6.51 0.79
C ILE A 150 4.49 6.97 2.22
N HIS A 151 4.89 6.18 3.22
CA HIS A 151 4.78 6.56 4.62
C HIS A 151 5.49 7.90 4.88
N ASN A 152 6.76 8.01 4.51
CA ASN A 152 7.54 9.23 4.71
C ASN A 152 6.92 10.43 3.97
N ALA A 153 6.42 10.23 2.75
CA ALA A 153 5.73 11.27 1.98
C ALA A 153 4.44 11.76 2.65
N CYS A 154 3.71 10.90 3.36
CA CYS A 154 2.58 11.30 4.21
C CYS A 154 3.04 12.15 5.40
N ILE A 155 4.11 11.73 6.09
CA ILE A 155 4.66 12.45 7.25
C ILE A 155 5.12 13.86 6.87
N GLU A 156 5.85 13.99 5.76
CA GLU A 156 6.31 15.29 5.21
C GLU A 156 5.15 16.27 4.94
N ARG A 157 3.95 15.74 4.69
CA ARG A 157 2.72 16.51 4.45
C ARG A 157 1.89 16.76 5.70
N ASN A 158 2.42 16.39 6.87
CA ASN A 158 1.70 16.42 8.15
C ASN A 158 0.37 15.65 8.09
N SER A 159 0.39 14.51 7.42
CA SER A 159 -0.78 13.65 7.20
C SER A 159 -0.53 12.26 7.76
N TYR A 160 -1.59 11.65 8.29
CA TYR A 160 -1.56 10.26 8.73
C TYR A 160 -1.87 9.34 7.53
N PRO A 161 -1.11 8.27 7.27
CA PRO A 161 -1.47 7.28 6.25
C PRO A 161 -2.68 6.46 6.73
N SER A 162 -3.86 6.71 6.17
CA SER A 162 -5.13 6.16 6.69
C SER A 162 -5.16 4.63 6.80
N PRO A 163 -4.56 3.84 5.88
CA PRO A 163 -4.52 2.40 6.03
C PRO A 163 -3.81 1.93 7.30
N LEU A 164 -2.86 2.71 7.82
CA LEU A 164 -2.05 2.29 8.96
C LEU A 164 -2.93 2.06 10.20
N ASN A 165 -2.88 0.82 10.69
CA ASN A 165 -3.66 0.30 11.80
C ASN A 165 -5.19 0.28 11.57
N TYR A 166 -5.73 0.65 10.42
CA TYR A 166 -7.17 0.54 10.15
C TYR A 166 -7.58 -0.94 10.16
N TYR A 167 -8.45 -1.35 11.09
CA TYR A 167 -8.72 -2.78 11.39
C TYR A 167 -7.46 -3.63 11.62
N ASN A 168 -6.39 -3.02 12.15
CA ASN A 168 -5.05 -3.61 12.32
C ASN A 168 -4.29 -3.91 11.01
N PHE A 169 -4.63 -3.26 9.89
CA PHE A 169 -3.79 -3.31 8.69
C PHE A 169 -2.37 -2.81 9.02
N PRO A 170 -1.30 -3.55 8.68
CA PRO A 170 0.01 -3.33 9.29
C PRO A 170 0.88 -2.26 8.58
N LYS A 171 0.41 -1.69 7.47
CA LYS A 171 1.20 -0.85 6.55
C LYS A 171 0.47 0.44 6.19
N SER A 172 1.14 1.34 5.49
CA SER A 172 0.69 2.71 5.21
C SER A 172 0.00 2.85 3.85
N VAL A 173 0.09 1.82 3.01
CA VAL A 173 -0.40 1.73 1.63
C VAL A 173 -0.73 0.28 1.32
N CYS A 174 -1.66 0.04 0.39
CA CYS A 174 -1.85 -1.30 -0.19
C CYS A 174 -1.04 -1.41 -1.49
N THR A 175 -0.29 -2.50 -1.66
CA THR A 175 0.48 -2.80 -2.87
C THR A 175 -0.02 -4.11 -3.48
N SER A 176 -0.86 -4.03 -4.50
CA SER A 176 -1.52 -5.20 -5.09
C SER A 176 -0.83 -5.59 -6.41
N LEU A 177 -0.04 -6.66 -6.38
CA LEU A 177 0.65 -7.19 -7.56
C LEU A 177 -0.19 -8.22 -8.30
N ASN A 178 -0.23 -8.11 -9.63
CA ASN A 178 -0.68 -9.16 -10.55
C ASN A 178 -2.06 -9.76 -10.20
N GLU A 179 -2.12 -10.95 -9.61
CA GLU A 179 -3.36 -11.63 -9.22
C GLU A 179 -4.02 -11.08 -7.94
N VAL A 180 -3.35 -10.20 -7.19
CA VAL A 180 -3.92 -9.54 -6.01
C VAL A 180 -4.91 -8.48 -6.48
N ILE A 181 -6.16 -8.62 -6.05
CA ILE A 181 -7.26 -7.72 -6.45
C ILE A 181 -7.14 -6.36 -5.75
N CYS A 182 -6.98 -6.36 -4.43
CA CYS A 182 -6.86 -5.18 -3.59
C CYS A 182 -6.19 -5.57 -2.26
N HIS A 183 -5.87 -4.57 -1.43
CA HIS A 183 -5.41 -4.75 -0.05
C HIS A 183 -4.14 -5.62 0.15
N GLY A 184 -3.33 -5.79 -0.90
CA GLY A 184 -2.04 -6.48 -0.75
C GLY A 184 -1.16 -5.79 0.28
N ILE A 185 -0.69 -6.54 1.28
CA ILE A 185 0.17 -6.02 2.35
C ILE A 185 1.60 -5.83 1.82
N PRO A 186 2.19 -4.62 1.89
CA PRO A 186 3.61 -4.42 1.62
C PRO A 186 4.52 -5.33 2.44
N ASP A 187 5.40 -6.07 1.77
CA ASP A 187 6.25 -7.11 2.33
C ASP A 187 7.60 -7.19 1.57
N LYS A 188 8.37 -8.27 1.76
CA LYS A 188 9.68 -8.44 1.10
C LYS A 188 9.58 -8.90 -0.36
N THR A 189 8.41 -8.82 -0.98
CA THR A 189 8.22 -9.20 -2.39
C THR A 189 8.93 -8.19 -3.28
N VAL A 190 9.89 -8.67 -4.06
CA VAL A 190 10.62 -7.87 -5.05
C VAL A 190 9.79 -7.74 -6.32
N ILE A 191 9.50 -6.50 -6.70
CA ILE A 191 8.82 -6.12 -7.94
C ILE A 191 9.74 -6.43 -9.14
N LYS A 192 9.21 -7.06 -10.18
CA LYS A 192 9.95 -7.51 -11.36
C LYS A 192 9.50 -6.79 -12.62
N GLU A 193 10.38 -6.78 -13.62
CA GLU A 193 10.03 -6.39 -14.99
C GLU A 193 8.81 -7.22 -15.48
N GLY A 194 7.80 -6.54 -16.00
CA GLY A 194 6.56 -7.12 -16.49
C GLY A 194 5.44 -7.24 -15.45
N ASP A 195 5.69 -6.97 -14.16
CA ASP A 195 4.64 -6.97 -13.15
C ASP A 195 3.65 -5.82 -13.37
N LEU A 196 2.40 -6.05 -12.99
CA LEU A 196 1.39 -5.02 -12.78
C LEU A 196 1.29 -4.74 -11.28
N VAL A 197 1.38 -3.47 -10.88
CA VAL A 197 1.37 -3.09 -9.46
C VAL A 197 0.36 -1.97 -9.25
N ASN A 198 -0.68 -2.22 -8.47
CA ASN A 198 -1.56 -1.17 -7.97
C ASN A 198 -1.03 -0.60 -6.65
N LEU A 199 -1.00 0.72 -6.53
CA LEU A 199 -0.71 1.44 -5.29
C LEU A 199 -1.97 2.16 -4.83
N ASP A 200 -2.47 1.81 -3.64
CA ASP A 200 -3.68 2.40 -3.06
C ASP A 200 -3.38 3.30 -1.87
N VAL A 201 -3.57 4.61 -2.07
CA VAL A 201 -3.07 5.67 -1.19
C VAL A 201 -4.24 6.45 -0.61
N THR A 202 -4.38 6.36 0.71
CA THR A 202 -5.30 7.23 1.45
C THR A 202 -4.55 8.05 2.51
N LEU A 203 -4.75 9.36 2.51
CA LEU A 203 -4.24 10.26 3.56
C LEU A 203 -5.36 10.74 4.46
N TYR A 204 -5.08 10.90 5.75
CA TYR A 204 -5.90 11.64 6.70
C TYR A 204 -5.22 12.96 7.04
N HIS A 205 -5.87 14.07 6.71
CA HIS A 205 -5.34 15.41 6.92
C HIS A 205 -6.42 16.33 7.50
N ASN A 206 -6.12 16.97 8.62
CA ASN A 206 -6.99 17.94 9.29
C ASN A 206 -8.44 17.47 9.58
N GLY A 207 -8.69 16.17 9.66
CA GLY A 207 -10.04 15.64 9.91
C GLY A 207 -10.74 14.99 8.72
N PHE A 208 -10.08 14.91 7.56
CA PHE A 208 -10.66 14.33 6.34
C PHE A 208 -9.73 13.30 5.74
N HIS A 209 -10.30 12.27 5.10
CA HIS A 209 -9.60 11.27 4.32
C HIS A 209 -9.66 11.62 2.82
N GLY A 210 -8.57 11.40 2.09
CA GLY A 210 -8.52 11.54 0.63
C GLY A 210 -7.89 10.31 0.03
N ASP A 211 -8.58 9.71 -0.94
CA ASP A 211 -8.30 8.35 -1.41
C ASP A 211 -8.22 8.26 -2.94
N LEU A 212 -7.24 7.49 -3.43
CA LEU A 212 -7.04 7.18 -4.83
C LEU A 212 -6.01 6.05 -5.02
N ASN A 213 -6.16 5.31 -6.12
CA ASN A 213 -5.17 4.33 -6.56
C ASN A 213 -4.95 4.36 -8.08
N GLU A 214 -3.82 3.80 -8.50
CA GLU A 214 -3.49 3.56 -9.91
C GLU A 214 -2.70 2.25 -10.06
N THR A 215 -2.90 1.57 -11.19
CA THR A 215 -2.12 0.39 -11.58
C THR A 215 -1.02 0.79 -12.56
N TYR A 216 0.21 0.41 -12.24
CA TYR A 216 1.42 0.68 -13.01
C TYR A 216 1.93 -0.59 -13.69
N ILE A 217 2.43 -0.44 -14.91
CA ILE A 217 3.12 -1.49 -15.66
C ILE A 217 4.61 -1.30 -15.41
N ILE A 218 5.28 -2.30 -14.84
CA ILE A 218 6.71 -2.23 -14.55
C ILE A 218 7.50 -2.64 -15.78
N GLY A 219 8.30 -1.71 -16.32
CA GLY A 219 9.11 -1.97 -17.51
C GLY A 219 8.44 -1.54 -18.82
N ASP A 220 8.78 -2.22 -19.90
CA ASP A 220 8.31 -1.87 -21.24
C ASP A 220 6.82 -2.22 -21.48
N ILE A 221 6.06 -1.24 -22.01
CA ILE A 221 4.65 -1.42 -22.35
C ILE A 221 4.49 -2.23 -23.64
N ASN A 222 3.97 -3.45 -23.53
CA ASN A 222 3.57 -4.25 -24.68
C ASN A 222 2.06 -4.11 -24.94
N LYS A 223 1.66 -3.31 -25.93
CA LYS A 223 0.23 -3.11 -26.27
C LYS A 223 -0.54 -4.37 -26.69
N LYS A 224 0.16 -5.46 -27.04
CA LYS A 224 -0.47 -6.75 -27.35
C LYS A 224 -0.63 -7.65 -26.13
N ASP A 225 0.02 -7.31 -25.02
CA ASP A 225 -0.11 -8.03 -23.77
C ASP A 225 -1.51 -7.83 -23.16
N LYS A 226 -2.07 -8.92 -22.62
CA LYS A 226 -3.42 -8.94 -22.09
C LYS A 226 -3.51 -8.18 -20.76
N GLY A 227 -2.44 -8.18 -19.96
CA GLY A 227 -2.33 -7.36 -18.74
C GLY A 227 -2.30 -5.87 -19.06
N THR A 228 -1.55 -5.45 -20.08
CA THR A 228 -1.58 -4.07 -20.57
C THR A 228 -2.99 -3.67 -21.00
N LYS A 229 -3.69 -4.52 -21.79
CA LYS A 229 -5.09 -4.26 -22.17
C LYS A 229 -6.01 -4.16 -20.95
N LEU A 230 -5.80 -5.00 -19.93
CA LEU A 230 -6.56 -5.00 -18.68
C LEU A 230 -6.45 -3.66 -17.96
N VAL A 231 -5.24 -3.15 -17.77
CA VAL A 231 -4.99 -1.85 -17.11
C VAL A 231 -5.71 -0.71 -17.83
N TYR A 232 -5.58 -0.64 -19.16
CA TYR A 232 -6.28 0.40 -19.93
C TYR A 232 -7.79 0.26 -19.88
N THR A 233 -8.34 -0.97 -19.98
CA THR A 233 -9.78 -1.17 -19.87
C THR A 233 -10.32 -0.82 -18.48
N ALA A 234 -9.59 -1.13 -17.40
CA ALA A 234 -9.98 -0.75 -16.05
C ALA A 234 -10.05 0.78 -15.89
N LYS A 235 -9.06 1.49 -16.43
CA LYS A 235 -9.08 2.96 -16.49
C LYS A 235 -10.27 3.49 -17.30
N GLU A 236 -10.55 2.91 -18.46
CA GLU A 236 -11.69 3.33 -19.28
C GLU A 236 -13.04 3.09 -18.58
N CYS A 237 -13.18 1.97 -17.85
CA CYS A 237 -14.35 1.71 -16.99
C CYS A 237 -14.57 2.82 -15.97
N LEU A 238 -13.49 3.22 -15.27
CA LEU A 238 -13.52 4.32 -14.30
C LEU A 238 -13.91 5.64 -14.98
N ASP A 239 -13.25 5.99 -16.09
CA ASP A 239 -13.50 7.25 -16.80
C ASP A 239 -14.94 7.34 -17.34
N LEU A 240 -15.52 6.21 -17.79
CA LEU A 240 -16.92 6.14 -18.23
C LEU A 240 -17.90 6.33 -17.06
N ALA A 241 -17.62 5.73 -15.90
CA ALA A 241 -18.44 5.90 -14.70
C ALA A 241 -18.39 7.35 -14.18
N ILE A 242 -17.20 7.95 -14.11
CA ILE A 242 -17.02 9.36 -13.70
C ILE A 242 -17.83 10.31 -14.60
N LYS A 243 -17.88 10.08 -15.91
CA LYS A 243 -18.67 10.91 -16.85
C LYS A 243 -20.17 10.90 -16.57
N MET A 244 -20.70 9.89 -15.86
CA MET A 244 -22.11 9.83 -15.46
C MET A 244 -22.40 10.60 -14.18
N VAL A 245 -21.38 10.99 -13.40
CA VAL A 245 -21.55 11.61 -12.09
C VAL A 245 -22.09 13.02 -12.22
N LYS A 246 -23.35 13.20 -11.82
CA LYS A 246 -24.04 14.48 -11.71
C LYS A 246 -25.29 14.33 -10.81
N PRO A 247 -25.85 15.44 -10.27
CA PRO A 247 -27.09 15.38 -9.51
C PRO A 247 -28.20 14.64 -10.26
N GLY A 248 -28.90 13.74 -9.57
CA GLY A 248 -29.98 12.94 -10.13
C GLY A 248 -29.57 11.57 -10.68
N THR A 249 -28.28 11.32 -10.90
CA THR A 249 -27.79 9.98 -11.28
C THR A 249 -27.92 9.00 -10.10
N LEU A 250 -28.33 7.76 -10.35
CA LEU A 250 -28.40 6.73 -9.31
C LEU A 250 -27.03 6.07 -9.12
N TYR A 251 -26.62 5.81 -7.88
CA TYR A 251 -25.32 5.16 -7.60
C TYR A 251 -25.21 3.77 -8.26
N ARG A 252 -26.31 3.00 -8.26
CA ARG A 252 -26.35 1.67 -8.87
C ARG A 252 -26.06 1.65 -10.38
N ASP A 253 -26.27 2.77 -11.08
CA ASP A 253 -26.13 2.83 -12.54
C ASP A 253 -24.65 2.79 -12.96
N LEU A 254 -23.72 3.17 -12.06
CA LEU A 254 -22.28 3.13 -12.33
C LEU A 254 -21.79 1.70 -12.60
N GLY A 255 -22.25 0.71 -11.84
CA GLY A 255 -21.88 -0.68 -12.06
C GLY A 255 -22.35 -1.24 -13.41
N THR A 256 -23.45 -0.70 -13.96
CA THR A 256 -23.95 -1.09 -15.28
C THR A 256 -23.00 -0.67 -16.40
N VAL A 257 -22.50 0.56 -16.38
CA VAL A 257 -21.57 1.04 -17.42
C VAL A 257 -20.21 0.35 -17.30
N ILE A 258 -19.72 0.14 -16.07
CA ILE A 258 -18.45 -0.54 -15.79
C ILE A 258 -18.48 -1.99 -16.29
N GLU A 259 -19.45 -2.79 -15.85
CA GLU A 259 -19.51 -4.21 -16.23
C GLU A 259 -19.77 -4.39 -17.74
N SER A 260 -20.53 -3.48 -18.36
CA SER A 260 -20.73 -3.50 -19.82
C SER A 260 -19.42 -3.31 -20.58
N HIS A 261 -18.62 -2.30 -20.21
CA HIS A 261 -17.34 -2.01 -20.87
C HIS A 261 -16.29 -3.10 -20.63
N ALA A 262 -16.19 -3.60 -19.39
CA ALA A 262 -15.29 -4.70 -19.05
C ALA A 262 -15.61 -5.97 -19.86
N LYS A 263 -16.89 -6.38 -19.90
CA LYS A 263 -17.33 -7.57 -20.65
C LYS A 263 -17.08 -7.44 -22.15
N LYS A 264 -17.35 -6.26 -22.74
CA LYS A 264 -17.09 -6.00 -24.16
C LYS A 264 -15.61 -6.21 -24.52
N ASN A 265 -14.71 -6.00 -23.56
CA ASN A 265 -13.27 -6.17 -23.73
C ASN A 265 -12.74 -7.54 -23.33
N GLY A 266 -13.61 -8.45 -22.86
CA GLY A 266 -13.26 -9.82 -22.48
C GLY A 266 -12.79 -9.97 -21.02
N PHE A 267 -13.20 -9.05 -20.14
CA PHE A 267 -12.84 -9.04 -18.72
C PHE A 267 -14.07 -9.17 -17.81
N THR A 268 -13.85 -9.46 -16.54
CA THR A 268 -14.90 -9.56 -15.52
C THR A 268 -14.71 -8.52 -14.42
N VAL A 269 -15.75 -8.30 -13.61
CA VAL A 269 -15.75 -7.29 -12.54
C VAL A 269 -15.88 -7.99 -11.19
N VAL A 270 -15.01 -7.65 -10.25
CA VAL A 270 -15.06 -8.14 -8.87
C VAL A 270 -16.35 -7.69 -8.19
N ARG A 271 -16.93 -8.56 -7.34
CA ARG A 271 -18.22 -8.32 -6.68
C ARG A 271 -18.15 -8.10 -5.18
N SER A 272 -17.05 -8.50 -4.55
CA SER A 272 -16.89 -8.50 -3.09
C SER A 272 -16.50 -7.14 -2.50
N TYR A 273 -15.95 -6.26 -3.34
CA TYR A 273 -15.54 -4.90 -2.98
C TYR A 273 -16.27 -3.85 -3.82
N CYS A 274 -16.42 -2.65 -3.27
CA CYS A 274 -17.15 -1.55 -3.87
C CYS A 274 -16.52 -0.21 -3.50
N GLY A 275 -16.77 0.82 -4.31
CA GLY A 275 -16.50 2.19 -3.87
C GLY A 275 -17.33 2.56 -2.65
N HIS A 276 -16.98 3.67 -2.02
CA HIS A 276 -17.55 4.08 -0.74
C HIS A 276 -17.69 5.59 -0.65
N GLY A 277 -18.56 6.07 0.25
CA GLY A 277 -18.49 7.44 0.72
C GLY A 277 -17.20 7.65 1.50
N ILE A 278 -16.64 8.86 1.38
CA ILE A 278 -15.40 9.24 2.07
C ILE A 278 -15.46 10.72 2.46
N ASN A 279 -15.10 11.00 3.71
CA ASN A 279 -15.04 12.36 4.26
C ASN A 279 -14.21 12.38 5.56
N SER A 280 -14.82 12.78 6.68
CA SER A 280 -14.22 12.59 8.00
C SER A 280 -14.19 11.13 8.44
N LEU A 281 -14.99 10.27 7.82
CA LEU A 281 -14.85 8.82 7.88
C LEU A 281 -14.02 8.32 6.70
N PHE A 282 -13.26 7.23 6.90
CA PHE A 282 -12.53 6.59 5.83
C PHE A 282 -13.52 5.89 4.90
N HIS A 283 -14.42 5.08 5.46
CA HIS A 283 -15.50 4.41 4.72
C HIS A 283 -16.87 4.76 5.31
N CYS A 284 -17.78 5.27 4.47
CA CYS A 284 -19.16 5.54 4.85
C CYS A 284 -20.14 5.33 3.68
N ALA A 285 -21.43 5.56 3.91
CA ALA A 285 -22.41 5.54 2.83
C ALA A 285 -22.09 6.62 1.77
N PRO A 286 -22.31 6.33 0.47
CA PRO A 286 -22.90 5.12 -0.08
C PRO A 286 -21.89 4.00 -0.38
N ASN A 287 -22.33 2.74 -0.37
CA ASN A 287 -21.59 1.67 -1.05
C ASN A 287 -21.87 1.75 -2.56
N VAL A 288 -20.84 1.70 -3.39
CA VAL A 288 -20.92 1.89 -4.86
C VAL A 288 -20.39 0.65 -5.60
N PRO A 289 -21.21 -0.41 -5.78
CA PRO A 289 -20.80 -1.61 -6.49
C PRO A 289 -20.47 -1.35 -7.96
N HIS A 290 -19.45 -2.06 -8.46
CA HIS A 290 -18.94 -1.90 -9.82
C HIS A 290 -19.60 -2.83 -10.85
N TYR A 291 -20.50 -3.73 -10.42
CA TYR A 291 -21.21 -4.67 -11.28
C TYR A 291 -22.66 -4.24 -11.55
N ALA A 292 -23.21 -4.65 -12.68
CA ALA A 292 -24.58 -4.37 -13.11
C ALA A 292 -25.61 -5.12 -12.26
N ASN A 293 -26.86 -4.63 -12.26
CA ASN A 293 -27.98 -5.19 -11.49
C ASN A 293 -27.73 -5.25 -9.96
N ASN A 294 -26.79 -4.44 -9.45
CA ASN A 294 -26.65 -4.23 -8.02
C ASN A 294 -27.88 -3.48 -7.46
N LYS A 295 -28.08 -3.58 -6.15
CA LYS A 295 -29.27 -3.04 -5.46
C LYS A 295 -28.97 -1.80 -4.61
N THR A 296 -27.83 -1.13 -4.84
CA THR A 296 -27.48 0.07 -4.08
C THR A 296 -28.57 1.13 -4.21
N ALA A 297 -29.01 1.64 -3.07
CA ALA A 297 -29.93 2.76 -2.99
C ALA A 297 -29.19 4.10 -3.01
N GLY A 298 -29.90 5.16 -3.38
CA GLY A 298 -29.41 6.53 -3.31
C GLY A 298 -29.30 7.21 -4.68
N ILE A 299 -29.44 8.53 -4.63
CA ILE A 299 -29.36 9.43 -5.77
C ILE A 299 -28.24 10.43 -5.47
N MET A 300 -27.39 10.72 -6.45
CA MET A 300 -26.32 11.70 -6.32
C MET A 300 -26.91 13.10 -6.14
N GLN A 301 -26.35 13.87 -5.20
CA GLN A 301 -26.72 15.24 -4.90
C GLN A 301 -25.47 16.11 -4.77
N PRO A 302 -25.57 17.44 -4.97
CA PRO A 302 -24.47 18.35 -4.68
C PRO A 302 -23.96 18.17 -3.24
N GLY A 303 -22.63 18.12 -3.08
CA GLY A 303 -21.98 17.93 -1.80
C GLY A 303 -21.75 16.47 -1.39
N HIS A 304 -22.25 15.48 -2.13
CA HIS A 304 -21.82 14.09 -1.92
C HIS A 304 -20.37 13.90 -2.39
N VAL A 305 -19.57 13.18 -1.61
CA VAL A 305 -18.20 12.77 -1.96
C VAL A 305 -18.05 11.27 -1.72
N PHE A 306 -17.53 10.56 -2.71
CA PHE A 306 -17.44 9.10 -2.76
C PHE A 306 -16.38 8.66 -3.78
N THR A 307 -15.93 7.42 -3.68
CA THR A 307 -14.98 6.77 -4.59
C THR A 307 -15.69 5.93 -5.65
N ILE A 308 -15.02 5.73 -6.79
CA ILE A 308 -15.34 4.72 -7.80
C ILE A 308 -14.02 4.02 -8.09
N GLU A 309 -13.93 2.72 -7.81
CA GLU A 309 -12.66 1.98 -7.73
C GLU A 309 -12.77 0.59 -8.38
N PRO A 310 -13.06 0.51 -9.69
CA PRO A 310 -13.42 -0.74 -10.33
C PRO A 310 -12.23 -1.72 -10.41
N MET A 311 -12.33 -2.82 -9.68
CA MET A 311 -11.43 -3.96 -9.81
C MET A 311 -11.90 -4.87 -10.95
N ILE A 312 -11.07 -4.97 -11.99
CA ILE A 312 -11.35 -5.71 -13.23
C ILE A 312 -10.39 -6.89 -13.33
N ASN A 313 -10.92 -8.08 -13.61
CA ASN A 313 -10.13 -9.32 -13.67
C ASN A 313 -10.00 -9.82 -15.11
N GLU A 314 -8.84 -10.44 -15.40
CA GLU A 314 -8.61 -11.13 -16.68
C GLU A 314 -9.50 -12.38 -16.83
N GLY A 315 -9.74 -13.07 -15.71
CA GLY A 315 -10.45 -14.36 -15.65
C GLY A 315 -11.77 -14.25 -14.89
N SER A 316 -11.92 -15.08 -13.86
CA SER A 316 -13.11 -15.14 -13.00
C SER A 316 -13.31 -13.85 -12.18
N SER A 317 -14.57 -13.53 -11.85
CA SER A 317 -14.91 -12.46 -10.91
C SER A 317 -14.80 -12.88 -9.43
N TYR A 318 -14.55 -14.16 -9.16
CA TYR A 318 -14.41 -14.68 -7.79
C TYR A 318 -13.05 -14.30 -7.20
N ASP A 319 -13.07 -13.99 -5.92
CA ASP A 319 -11.92 -13.71 -5.07
C ASP A 319 -11.80 -14.75 -3.94
N THR A 320 -10.60 -14.80 -3.36
CA THR A 320 -10.26 -15.58 -2.16
C THR A 320 -9.31 -14.72 -1.35
N THR A 321 -9.56 -14.58 -0.04
CA THR A 321 -8.68 -13.88 0.88
C THR A 321 -7.58 -14.80 1.41
N TRP A 322 -6.35 -14.31 1.49
CA TRP A 322 -5.20 -14.98 2.10
C TRP A 322 -5.35 -15.06 3.63
N PRO A 323 -4.58 -15.94 4.31
CA PRO A 323 -4.68 -16.08 5.77
C PRO A 323 -4.21 -14.85 6.58
N ASP A 324 -3.67 -13.81 5.93
CA ASP A 324 -3.39 -12.52 6.56
C ASP A 324 -4.66 -11.69 6.82
N ASN A 325 -5.81 -12.12 6.29
CA ASN A 325 -7.14 -11.48 6.35
C ASN A 325 -7.29 -10.20 5.52
N TRP A 326 -6.35 -9.92 4.61
CA TRP A 326 -6.35 -8.71 3.79
C TRP A 326 -6.18 -9.00 2.30
N THR A 327 -5.13 -9.73 1.91
CA THR A 327 -4.73 -9.95 0.51
C THR A 327 -5.70 -10.87 -0.23
#